data_AF-R7YWJ2-F1
#
_entry.id   AF-R7YWJ2-F1
#
_cell.length_a   1.000
_cell.length_b   1.000
_cell.length_c   1.000
_cell.angle_alpha   90.00
_cell.angle_beta   90.00
_cell.angle_gamma   90.00
#
_symmetry.space_group_name_H-M   'P 1'
#
loop_
_entity.id
_entity.type
_entity.pdbx_description
1 polymer ?
#
loop_
_entity_poly.entity_id
_entity_poly.type
_entity_poly.pdbx_seq_one_letter_code
_entity_poly.pdbx_strand_id
1 'polypeptide(L)'
;MASSAIRPRVFLDVHVAEEPAGRLVVELFADKAPKTCENFRALCTGSNPTLTYKMSPIHRIIDEFMIQGGDITKGDGTGGDSIYGGEFDDENIGWREIDTAGLVCMANRGKNTNSSQFFITLAPCPHLNAKHTAFGHVVSGQAVLDRLAALPVDKNDRPTKPVLIANCGELERRKKAPTAATLAVRLPIPLSIDLRRTHAALGIATPPSAQKISPVQLNLSVAVAVALPSPTTGERPPPQ
;
A
#
# COMPACT_ATOMS: atom_id res chain seq x y z
N MET A 1 8.00 -29.79 -7.46
CA MET A 1 8.15 -28.39 -7.89
C MET A 1 7.23 -27.54 -7.03
N ALA A 2 7.73 -26.94 -5.93
CA ALA A 2 6.92 -25.98 -5.19
C ALA A 2 6.75 -24.75 -6.09
N SER A 3 5.53 -24.50 -6.55
CA SER A 3 5.18 -23.16 -7.04
C SER A 3 5.65 -22.18 -5.98
N SER A 4 6.55 -21.26 -6.32
CA SER A 4 6.92 -20.13 -5.47
C SER A 4 5.69 -19.23 -5.37
N ALA A 5 4.69 -19.67 -4.60
CA ALA A 5 3.46 -18.96 -4.36
C ALA A 5 3.83 -17.62 -3.75
N ILE A 6 3.49 -16.57 -4.49
CA ILE A 6 3.75 -15.21 -4.07
C ILE A 6 2.91 -14.93 -2.83
N ARG A 7 3.57 -14.65 -1.71
CA ARG A 7 2.89 -14.26 -0.48
C ARG A 7 2.23 -12.88 -0.64
N PRO A 8 0.97 -12.71 -0.21
CA PRO A 8 0.32 -11.41 -0.17
C PRO A 8 1.07 -10.44 0.74
N ARG A 9 1.01 -9.15 0.41
CA ARG A 9 1.57 -8.09 1.24
C ARG A 9 0.51 -7.04 1.50
N VAL A 10 0.41 -6.61 2.74
CA VAL A 10 -0.49 -5.54 3.15
C VAL A 10 0.31 -4.39 3.75
N PHE A 11 -0.28 -3.21 3.78
CA PHE A 11 0.31 -2.04 4.40
C PHE A 11 -0.60 -1.44 5.46
N LEU A 12 0.02 -0.85 6.48
CA LEU A 12 -0.62 -0.06 7.52
C LEU A 12 0.10 1.30 7.59
N ASP A 13 -0.60 2.38 7.26
CA ASP A 13 -0.14 3.75 7.46
C ASP A 13 -0.49 4.17 8.89
N VAL A 14 0.53 4.43 9.70
CA VAL A 14 0.37 4.73 11.11
C VAL A 14 0.51 6.22 11.34
N HIS A 15 -0.39 6.78 12.14
CA HIS A 15 -0.33 8.15 12.65
C HIS A 15 -0.16 8.12 14.17
N VAL A 16 0.60 9.09 14.70
CA VAL A 16 0.68 9.38 16.13
C VAL A 16 0.11 10.78 16.33
N ALA A 17 -0.98 10.87 17.08
CA ALA A 17 -1.89 12.01 17.07
C ALA A 17 -2.31 12.35 15.62
N GLU A 18 -1.99 13.55 15.14
CA GLU A 18 -2.33 14.00 13.78
C GLU A 18 -1.16 13.85 12.79
N GLU A 19 0.00 13.39 13.25
CA GLU A 19 1.22 13.32 12.44
C GLU A 19 1.45 11.92 11.86
N PRO A 20 1.84 11.82 10.57
CA PRO A 20 2.27 10.56 9.98
C PRO A 20 3.51 10.00 10.69
N ALA A 21 3.41 8.78 11.21
CA ALA A 21 4.53 8.04 11.76
C ALA A 21 5.29 7.25 10.69
N GLY A 22 4.58 6.77 9.68
CA GLY A 22 5.12 6.07 8.51
C GLY A 22 4.28 4.88 8.10
N ARG A 23 4.81 4.07 7.19
CA ARG A 23 4.15 2.88 6.65
C ARG A 23 4.83 1.60 7.10
N LEU A 24 4.04 0.70 7.68
CA LEU A 24 4.40 -0.69 7.89
C LEU A 24 3.97 -1.51 6.67
N VAL A 25 4.84 -2.39 6.18
CA VAL A 25 4.50 -3.37 5.15
C VAL A 25 4.68 -4.75 5.75
N VAL A 26 3.62 -5.55 5.71
CA VAL A 26 3.58 -6.90 6.28
C VAL A 26 3.45 -7.91 5.15
N GLU A 27 4.34 -8.90 5.12
CA GLU A 27 4.19 -10.08 4.27
C GLU A 27 3.48 -11.20 5.04
N LEU A 28 2.43 -11.75 4.43
CA LEU A 28 1.54 -12.73 5.06
C LEU A 28 1.94 -14.17 4.69
N PHE A 29 2.02 -15.04 5.68
CA PHE A 29 2.32 -16.46 5.54
C PHE A 29 1.07 -17.26 5.12
N ALA A 30 0.46 -16.89 4.00
CA ALA A 30 -0.78 -17.50 3.51
C ALA A 30 -0.65 -19.01 3.21
N ASP A 31 0.58 -19.51 3.03
CA ASP A 31 0.89 -20.94 2.91
C ASP A 31 0.89 -21.70 4.24
N LYS A 32 0.91 -20.98 5.37
CA LYS A 32 0.99 -21.54 6.73
C LYS A 32 -0.27 -21.30 7.54
N ALA A 33 -0.90 -20.13 7.38
CA ALA A 33 -2.12 -19.75 8.06
C ALA A 33 -3.08 -19.06 7.08
N PRO A 34 -3.62 -19.77 6.07
CA PRO A 34 -4.46 -19.19 5.02
C PRO A 34 -5.70 -18.48 5.56
N LYS A 35 -6.40 -19.03 6.56
CA LYS A 35 -7.60 -18.40 7.12
C LYS A 35 -7.23 -17.14 7.90
N THR A 36 -6.19 -17.23 8.74
CA THR A 36 -5.71 -16.06 9.49
C THR A 36 -5.25 -14.94 8.57
N CYS A 37 -4.49 -15.28 7.52
CA CYS A 37 -3.99 -14.32 6.55
C CYS A 37 -5.12 -13.67 5.76
N GLU A 38 -6.13 -14.43 5.34
CA GLU A 38 -7.28 -13.88 4.61
C GLU A 38 -8.11 -12.94 5.48
N ASN A 39 -8.33 -13.30 6.75
CA ASN A 39 -8.96 -12.41 7.73
C ASN A 39 -8.21 -11.09 7.85
N PHE A 40 -6.90 -11.13 8.10
CA PHE A 40 -6.09 -9.92 8.24
C PHE A 40 -6.07 -9.08 6.96
N ARG A 41 -5.91 -9.73 5.79
CA ARG A 41 -5.90 -9.07 4.48
C ARG A 41 -7.23 -8.36 4.21
N ALA A 42 -8.36 -9.02 4.43
CA ALA A 42 -9.69 -8.46 4.20
C ALA A 42 -10.00 -7.28 5.14
N LEU A 43 -9.55 -7.34 6.40
CA LEU A 43 -9.62 -6.23 7.35
C LEU A 43 -8.72 -5.05 6.94
N CYS A 44 -7.55 -5.31 6.34
CA CYS A 44 -6.72 -4.26 5.76
C CYS A 44 -7.38 -3.62 4.53
N THR A 45 -7.98 -4.40 3.63
CA THR A 45 -8.62 -3.85 2.42
C THR A 45 -9.97 -3.18 2.70
N GLY A 46 -10.60 -3.50 3.84
CA GLY A 46 -11.93 -2.99 4.16
C GLY A 46 -13.00 -3.49 3.18
N SER A 47 -12.88 -4.74 2.73
CA SER A 47 -13.84 -5.34 1.78
C SER A 47 -15.27 -5.36 2.33
N ASN A 48 -15.41 -5.35 3.66
CA ASN A 48 -16.63 -4.98 4.36
C ASN A 48 -16.41 -3.63 5.07
N PRO A 49 -17.22 -2.59 4.82
CA PRO A 49 -17.05 -1.27 5.44
C PRO A 49 -17.08 -1.27 6.97
N THR A 50 -17.74 -2.24 7.61
CA THR A 50 -17.80 -2.35 9.08
C THR A 50 -16.65 -3.16 9.66
N LEU A 51 -15.89 -3.87 8.83
CA LEU A 51 -14.78 -4.72 9.24
C LEU A 51 -13.49 -4.20 8.58
N THR A 52 -12.90 -3.17 9.17
CA THR A 52 -11.66 -2.57 8.67
C THR A 52 -10.72 -2.15 9.78
N TYR A 53 -9.41 -2.25 9.53
CA TYR A 53 -8.39 -1.66 10.40
C TYR A 53 -8.25 -0.15 10.21
N LYS A 54 -8.81 0.43 9.15
CA LYS A 54 -8.74 1.87 8.93
C LYS A 54 -9.39 2.61 10.09
N MET A 55 -8.69 3.61 10.62
CA MET A 55 -9.03 4.38 11.83
C MET A 55 -9.06 3.57 13.14
N SER A 56 -8.68 2.28 13.13
CA SER A 56 -8.58 1.51 14.37
C SER A 56 -7.31 1.90 15.16
N PRO A 57 -7.38 1.93 16.50
CA PRO A 57 -6.25 2.31 17.33
C PRO A 57 -5.28 1.15 17.60
N ILE A 58 -4.00 1.50 17.74
CA ILE A 58 -3.02 0.69 18.47
C ILE A 58 -3.20 1.05 19.94
N HIS A 59 -3.95 0.20 20.65
CA HIS A 59 -4.44 0.49 22.00
C HIS A 59 -3.47 0.05 23.09
N ARG A 60 -2.41 -0.71 22.76
CA ARG A 60 -1.44 -1.20 23.74
C ARG A 60 -0.04 -1.27 23.14
N ILE A 61 0.95 -0.72 23.85
CA ILE A 61 2.37 -0.72 23.47
C ILE A 61 3.19 -1.07 24.70
N ILE A 62 4.05 -2.09 24.59
CA ILE A 62 5.01 -2.45 25.63
C ILE A 62 6.38 -2.53 24.98
N ASP A 63 7.27 -1.62 25.37
CA ASP A 63 8.65 -1.60 24.90
C ASP A 63 9.35 -2.94 25.22
N GLU A 64 10.29 -3.32 24.34
CA GLU A 64 10.97 -4.63 24.37
C GLU A 64 10.04 -5.85 24.37
N PHE A 65 8.77 -5.68 23.99
CA PHE A 65 7.81 -6.79 23.90
C PHE A 65 6.99 -6.73 22.62
N MET A 66 5.97 -5.87 22.52
CA MET A 66 5.07 -5.83 21.38
C MET A 66 4.23 -4.55 21.30
N ILE A 67 3.71 -4.29 20.11
CA ILE A 67 2.60 -3.36 19.88
C ILE A 67 1.35 -4.15 19.52
N GLN A 68 0.20 -3.81 20.08
CA GLN A 68 -1.07 -4.50 19.86
C GLN A 68 -2.16 -3.52 19.41
N GLY A 69 -2.88 -3.94 18.37
CA GLY A 69 -3.96 -3.19 17.74
C GLY A 69 -5.02 -4.11 17.18
N GLY A 70 -5.87 -3.56 16.33
CA GLY A 70 -6.88 -4.34 15.62
C GLY A 70 -8.15 -4.65 16.41
N ASP A 71 -8.41 -3.94 17.51
CA ASP A 71 -9.76 -3.89 18.07
C ASP A 71 -10.60 -2.92 17.24
N ILE A 72 -11.24 -3.47 16.20
CA ILE A 72 -12.01 -2.69 15.22
C ILE A 72 -13.41 -2.27 15.70
N THR A 73 -13.86 -2.78 16.86
CA THR A 73 -15.24 -2.51 17.34
C THR A 73 -15.26 -1.55 18.53
N LYS A 74 -14.33 -1.67 19.47
CA LYS A 74 -14.27 -0.82 20.68
C LYS A 74 -12.99 -0.01 20.79
N GLY A 75 -11.91 -0.46 20.16
CA GLY A 75 -10.62 0.22 20.16
C GLY A 75 -9.90 0.23 21.51
N ASP A 76 -10.32 -0.60 22.47
CA ASP A 76 -9.82 -0.57 23.85
C ASP A 76 -9.22 -1.90 24.32
N GLY A 77 -9.23 -2.90 23.43
CA GLY A 77 -8.76 -4.26 23.66
C GLY A 77 -9.86 -5.22 24.11
N THR A 78 -11.10 -4.77 24.34
CA THR A 78 -12.24 -5.60 24.76
C THR A 78 -13.15 -6.04 23.61
N GLY A 79 -12.89 -5.55 22.40
CA GLY A 79 -13.65 -5.86 21.19
C GLY A 79 -12.87 -6.66 20.15
N GLY A 80 -13.20 -6.40 18.89
CA GLY A 80 -12.77 -7.15 17.73
C GLY A 80 -13.85 -8.10 17.18
N ASP A 81 -13.87 -8.23 15.86
CA ASP A 81 -14.64 -9.22 15.12
C ASP A 81 -13.80 -9.76 13.94
N SER A 82 -14.12 -10.94 13.41
CA SER A 82 -13.47 -11.49 12.22
C SER A 82 -14.37 -11.40 11.00
N ILE A 83 -13.78 -11.61 9.81
CA ILE A 83 -14.57 -11.72 8.57
C ILE A 83 -15.46 -12.98 8.53
N TYR A 84 -15.28 -13.89 9.49
CA TYR A 84 -16.03 -15.14 9.60
C TYR A 84 -17.23 -15.05 10.55
N GLY A 85 -17.40 -13.91 11.24
CA GLY A 85 -18.47 -13.69 12.21
C GLY A 85 -18.11 -14.22 13.59
N GLY A 86 -17.48 -13.37 14.41
CA GLY A 86 -17.01 -13.68 15.75
C GLY A 86 -15.57 -14.19 15.78
N GLU A 87 -15.31 -15.14 16.67
CA GLU A 87 -14.00 -15.75 16.86
C GLU A 87 -13.78 -16.96 15.93
N PHE A 88 -12.51 -17.28 15.63
CA PHE A 88 -12.13 -18.44 14.84
C PHE A 88 -10.93 -19.19 15.43
N ASP A 89 -10.81 -20.46 15.03
CA ASP A 89 -9.80 -21.40 15.52
C ASP A 89 -8.37 -20.96 15.24
N ASP A 90 -7.44 -21.41 16.09
CA ASP A 90 -6.02 -21.20 15.85
C ASP A 90 -5.51 -22.03 14.66
N GLU A 91 -4.59 -21.47 13.87
CA GLU A 91 -4.07 -22.10 12.68
C GLU A 91 -2.57 -22.38 12.80
N ASN A 92 -2.19 -23.65 12.65
CA ASN A 92 -0.79 -24.09 12.57
C ASN A 92 0.09 -23.72 13.79
N ILE A 93 -0.50 -23.56 14.98
CA ILE A 93 0.22 -23.17 16.21
C ILE A 93 1.58 -23.88 16.37
N GLY A 94 2.63 -23.09 16.64
CA GLY A 94 3.99 -23.61 16.89
C GLY A 94 4.83 -23.86 15.64
N TRP A 95 4.30 -23.65 14.43
CA TRP A 95 5.08 -23.79 13.20
C TRP A 95 6.25 -22.79 13.08
N ARG A 96 6.14 -21.65 13.78
CA ARG A 96 7.12 -20.58 13.81
C ARG A 96 7.37 -20.17 15.26
N GLU A 97 8.63 -20.18 15.67
CA GLU A 97 9.04 -19.58 16.92
C GLU A 97 8.93 -18.06 16.84
N ILE A 98 8.44 -17.46 17.91
CA ILE A 98 8.31 -16.01 18.09
C ILE A 98 9.62 -15.51 18.70
N ASP A 99 10.68 -15.58 17.90
CA ASP A 99 12.09 -15.44 18.32
C ASP A 99 12.76 -14.15 17.83
N THR A 100 12.02 -13.30 17.13
CA THR A 100 12.53 -12.05 16.55
C THR A 100 11.51 -10.93 16.63
N ALA A 101 11.99 -9.69 16.58
CA ALA A 101 11.17 -8.51 16.33
C ALA A 101 10.57 -8.54 14.92
N GLY A 102 9.42 -7.86 14.76
CA GLY A 102 8.72 -7.70 13.49
C GLY A 102 7.83 -8.88 13.09
N LEU A 103 7.63 -9.90 13.93
CA LEU A 103 6.65 -10.95 13.67
C LEU A 103 5.24 -10.46 13.97
N VAL A 104 4.29 -10.81 13.11
CA VAL A 104 2.87 -10.48 13.27
C VAL A 104 2.10 -11.72 13.68
N CYS A 105 1.42 -11.63 14.81
CA CYS A 105 0.72 -12.73 15.45
C CYS A 105 -0.70 -12.33 15.87
N MET A 106 -1.62 -13.29 15.91
CA MET A 106 -2.98 -13.05 16.41
C MET A 106 -2.99 -12.90 17.93
N ALA A 107 -3.65 -11.85 18.42
CA ALA A 107 -4.04 -11.78 19.82
C ALA A 107 -5.31 -12.62 20.03
N ASN A 108 -5.38 -13.30 21.17
CA ASN A 108 -6.51 -14.15 21.54
C ASN A 108 -6.78 -14.04 23.05
N ARG A 109 -7.93 -14.54 23.50
CA ARG A 109 -8.34 -14.64 24.90
C ARG A 109 -8.27 -16.09 25.41
N GLY A 110 -7.42 -16.90 24.79
CA GLY A 110 -7.38 -18.34 24.98
C GLY A 110 -7.42 -19.09 23.66
N LYS A 111 -7.38 -20.42 23.75
CA LYS A 111 -7.36 -21.29 22.58
C LYS A 111 -8.60 -21.06 21.70
N ASN A 112 -8.39 -20.96 20.40
CA ASN A 112 -9.43 -20.82 19.37
C ASN A 112 -10.31 -19.57 19.51
N THR A 113 -9.73 -18.46 19.98
CA THR A 113 -10.45 -17.18 20.17
C THR A 113 -9.85 -16.05 19.33
N ASN A 114 -9.37 -16.36 18.11
CA ASN A 114 -8.82 -15.34 17.22
C ASN A 114 -9.95 -14.49 16.62
N SER A 115 -9.74 -13.19 16.48
CA SER A 115 -10.71 -12.29 15.86
C SER A 115 -10.02 -11.30 14.91
N SER A 116 -9.97 -10.01 15.24
CA SER A 116 -9.25 -8.99 14.47
C SER A 116 -8.02 -8.45 15.20
N GLN A 117 -7.90 -8.68 16.51
CA GLN A 117 -6.76 -8.16 17.25
C GLN A 117 -5.47 -8.89 16.86
N PHE A 118 -4.41 -8.11 16.69
CA PHE A 118 -3.09 -8.61 16.34
C PHE A 118 -2.03 -7.88 17.17
N PHE A 119 -0.85 -8.49 17.25
CA PHE A 119 0.33 -7.82 17.78
C PHE A 119 1.53 -7.99 16.84
N ILE A 120 2.42 -7.00 16.88
CA ILE A 120 3.71 -7.02 16.21
C ILE A 120 4.79 -7.05 17.29
N THR A 121 5.70 -8.02 17.23
CA THR A 121 6.76 -8.16 18.21
C THR A 121 7.81 -7.07 18.07
N LEU A 122 8.30 -6.55 19.20
CA LEU A 122 9.43 -5.62 19.28
C LEU A 122 10.72 -6.31 19.73
N ALA A 123 10.61 -7.50 20.34
CA ALA A 123 11.72 -8.34 20.76
C ALA A 123 11.35 -9.85 20.67
N PRO A 124 12.29 -10.78 20.89
CA PRO A 124 11.98 -12.21 21.01
C PRO A 124 10.98 -12.49 22.14
N CYS A 125 9.90 -13.22 21.84
CA CYS A 125 8.81 -13.54 22.77
C CYS A 125 8.56 -15.06 22.88
N PRO A 126 9.54 -15.88 23.29
CA PRO A 126 9.41 -17.35 23.28
C PRO A 126 8.31 -17.87 24.21
N HIS A 127 7.89 -17.09 25.22
CA HIS A 127 6.80 -17.43 26.13
C HIS A 127 5.41 -17.41 25.46
N LEU A 128 5.31 -16.82 24.26
CA LEU A 128 4.12 -16.80 23.40
C LEU A 128 4.12 -17.96 22.38
N ASN A 129 5.20 -18.71 22.28
CA ASN A 129 5.29 -19.88 21.40
C ASN A 129 4.17 -20.86 21.70
N ALA A 130 3.64 -21.46 20.63
CA ALA A 130 2.54 -22.41 20.68
C ALA A 130 1.24 -21.89 21.37
N LYS A 131 1.07 -20.58 21.55
CA LYS A 131 -0.16 -19.96 22.08
C LYS A 131 -0.83 -19.01 21.11
N HIS A 132 -0.06 -18.42 20.21
CA HIS A 132 -0.53 -17.45 19.23
C HIS A 132 -0.19 -17.91 17.82
N THR A 133 -1.11 -17.67 16.89
CA THR A 133 -0.89 -17.95 15.47
C THR A 133 0.02 -16.87 14.88
N ALA A 134 1.28 -17.22 14.58
CA ALA A 134 2.18 -16.37 13.81
C ALA A 134 1.80 -16.45 12.33
N PHE A 135 1.40 -15.33 11.72
CA PHE A 135 0.82 -15.31 10.37
C PHE A 135 1.48 -14.30 9.42
N GLY A 136 2.40 -13.46 9.89
CA GLY A 136 3.14 -12.56 9.02
C GLY A 136 4.43 -12.03 9.62
N HIS A 137 5.14 -11.22 8.86
CA HIS A 137 6.27 -10.45 9.34
C HIS A 137 6.38 -9.10 8.62
N VAL A 138 6.91 -8.11 9.33
CA VAL A 138 7.18 -6.78 8.79
C VAL A 138 8.39 -6.86 7.86
N VAL A 139 8.19 -6.47 6.60
CA VAL A 139 9.25 -6.42 5.57
C VAL A 139 9.76 -5.00 5.31
N SER A 140 9.02 -3.98 5.74
CA SER A 140 9.40 -2.58 5.66
C SER A 140 8.70 -1.79 6.76
N GLY A 141 9.37 -0.76 7.28
CA GLY A 141 8.83 0.10 8.33
C GLY A 141 9.37 -0.19 9.73
N GLN A 142 10.55 -0.82 9.87
CA GLN A 142 11.17 -1.06 11.18
C GLN A 142 11.32 0.24 12.00
N ALA A 143 11.73 1.34 11.36
CA ALA A 143 11.81 2.65 12.02
C ALA A 143 10.45 3.15 12.58
N VAL A 144 9.32 2.71 12.02
CA VAL A 144 7.99 3.00 12.57
C VAL A 144 7.77 2.21 13.84
N LEU A 145 8.15 0.93 13.89
CA LEU A 145 8.07 0.11 15.10
C LEU A 145 8.94 0.71 16.22
N ASP A 146 10.18 1.08 15.91
CA ASP A 146 11.10 1.68 16.89
C ASP A 146 10.54 3.02 17.42
N ARG A 147 9.94 3.83 16.54
CA ARG A 147 9.26 5.08 16.94
C ARG A 147 8.05 4.82 17.84
N LEU A 148 7.27 3.78 17.56
CA LEU A 148 6.10 3.41 18.38
C LEU A 148 6.52 2.86 19.75
N ALA A 149 7.58 2.05 19.80
CA ALA A 149 8.13 1.49 21.04
C ALA A 149 8.56 2.58 22.03
N ALA A 150 9.15 3.67 21.52
CA ALA A 150 9.62 4.80 22.32
C ALA A 150 8.50 5.76 22.80
N LEU A 151 7.23 5.49 22.47
CA LEU A 151 6.14 6.38 22.88
C LEU A 151 5.85 6.24 24.39
N PRO A 152 5.60 7.37 25.10
CA PRO A 152 5.16 7.31 26.47
C PRO A 152 3.78 6.65 26.57
N VAL A 153 3.67 5.66 27.46
CA VAL A 153 2.43 4.92 27.74
C VAL A 153 1.92 5.21 29.16
N ASP A 154 0.63 4.97 29.39
CA ASP A 154 0.01 5.04 30.71
C ASP A 154 0.24 3.74 31.52
N LYS A 155 -0.34 3.69 32.72
CA LYS A 155 -0.27 2.54 33.63
C LYS A 155 -0.91 1.24 33.09
N ASN A 156 -1.66 1.30 32.00
CA ASN A 156 -2.31 0.17 31.34
C ASN A 156 -1.66 -0.13 29.98
N ASP A 157 -0.42 0.33 29.77
CA ASP A 157 0.33 0.21 28.52
C ASP A 157 -0.33 0.92 27.32
N ARG A 158 -1.25 1.86 27.56
CA ARG A 158 -1.93 2.60 26.49
C ARG A 158 -1.08 3.81 26.08
N PRO A 159 -0.85 4.05 24.78
CA PRO A 159 -0.14 5.25 24.34
C PRO A 159 -0.80 6.53 24.82
N THR A 160 -0.02 7.43 25.42
CA THR A 160 -0.53 8.73 25.92
C THR A 160 -1.01 9.65 24.79
N LYS A 161 -0.42 9.50 23.59
CA LYS A 161 -0.90 10.10 22.35
C LYS A 161 -1.64 9.03 21.54
N PRO A 162 -2.82 9.32 20.97
CA PRO A 162 -3.53 8.35 20.13
C PRO A 162 -2.65 7.84 19.00
N VAL A 163 -2.58 6.52 18.82
CA VAL A 163 -1.88 5.89 17.70
C VAL A 163 -2.93 5.19 16.84
N LEU A 164 -3.06 5.59 15.59
CA LEU A 164 -4.12 5.12 14.69
C LEU A 164 -3.53 4.52 13.41
N ILE A 165 -4.19 3.50 12.90
CA ILE A 165 -3.98 3.01 11.52
C ILE A 165 -4.79 3.94 10.60
N ALA A 166 -4.18 5.04 10.17
CA ALA A 166 -4.84 6.07 9.36
C ALA A 166 -5.33 5.55 8.00
N ASN A 167 -4.58 4.63 7.41
CA ASN A 167 -4.97 3.95 6.18
C ASN A 167 -4.35 2.55 6.12
N CYS A 168 -4.97 1.65 5.37
CA CYS A 168 -4.47 0.30 5.19
C CYS A 168 -4.98 -0.29 3.87
N GLY A 169 -4.35 -1.37 3.42
CA GLY A 169 -4.76 -2.06 2.21
C GLY A 169 -3.80 -3.15 1.80
N GLU A 170 -4.07 -3.75 0.64
CA GLU A 170 -3.21 -4.74 0.02
C GLU A 170 -2.28 -4.09 -1.03
N LEU A 171 -1.05 -4.58 -1.12
CA LEU A 171 -0.08 -4.16 -2.12
C LEU A 171 -0.09 -5.13 -3.30
N GLU A 172 -0.52 -4.64 -4.45
CA GLU A 172 -0.39 -5.39 -5.70
C GLU A 172 1.03 -5.30 -6.25
N ARG A 173 1.58 -6.45 -6.66
CA ARG A 173 2.87 -6.45 -7.37
C ARG A 173 2.69 -5.82 -8.75
N ARG A 174 3.37 -4.70 -9.00
CA ARG A 174 3.53 -4.18 -10.37
C ARG A 174 4.24 -5.23 -11.22
N LYS A 175 3.56 -5.75 -12.24
CA LYS A 175 4.21 -6.49 -13.32
C LYS A 175 5.11 -5.51 -14.08
N LYS A 176 6.37 -5.87 -14.33
CA LYS A 176 7.27 -5.05 -15.15
C LYS A 176 6.63 -4.86 -16.51
N ALA A 177 6.44 -3.61 -16.95
CA ALA A 177 5.87 -3.33 -18.27
C ALA A 177 6.72 -4.03 -19.34
N PRO A 178 6.10 -4.62 -20.38
CA PRO A 178 6.85 -5.22 -21.48
C PRO A 178 7.76 -4.14 -22.07
N THR A 179 9.06 -4.41 -22.07
CA THR A 179 10.06 -3.49 -22.61
C THR A 179 9.82 -3.39 -24.12
N ALA A 180 9.82 -2.19 -24.69
CA ALA A 180 9.43 -1.88 -26.07
C ALA A 180 10.21 -2.66 -27.18
N ALA A 181 11.18 -3.50 -26.82
CA ALA A 181 11.97 -4.32 -27.73
C ALA A 181 11.19 -5.49 -28.38
N THR A 182 9.95 -5.79 -27.96
CA THR A 182 9.15 -6.88 -28.58
C THR A 182 8.21 -6.38 -29.70
N LEU A 183 8.03 -5.08 -29.89
CA LEU A 183 7.13 -4.52 -30.92
C LEU A 183 7.86 -4.14 -32.23
N ALA A 184 8.98 -4.80 -32.55
CA ALA A 184 9.57 -4.71 -33.88
C ALA A 184 9.06 -5.86 -34.77
N VAL A 185 7.76 -5.85 -35.05
CA VAL A 185 7.23 -6.65 -36.17
C VAL A 185 7.70 -5.98 -37.46
N ARG A 186 8.84 -6.47 -37.93
CA ARG A 186 9.35 -6.54 -39.31
C ARG A 186 8.39 -5.92 -40.36
N LEU A 187 8.54 -4.61 -40.60
CA LEU A 187 8.04 -4.02 -41.85
C LEU A 187 8.81 -4.67 -43.01
N PRO A 188 8.14 -5.13 -44.08
CA PRO A 188 8.83 -5.63 -45.26
C PRO A 188 9.57 -4.47 -45.93
N ILE A 189 10.87 -4.65 -46.13
CA ILE A 189 11.74 -3.76 -46.90
C ILE A 189 11.16 -3.62 -48.31
N PRO A 190 10.91 -2.41 -48.85
CA PRO A 190 10.60 -2.28 -50.26
C PRO A 190 11.88 -2.57 -51.07
N LEU A 191 11.84 -3.62 -51.88
CA LEU A 191 12.87 -3.92 -52.88
C LEU A 191 12.98 -2.74 -53.85
N SER A 192 14.20 -2.31 -54.10
CA SER A 192 14.57 -1.29 -55.10
C SER A 192 14.17 -1.71 -56.53
N ILE A 193 14.26 -0.74 -57.47
CA ILE A 193 14.24 -0.80 -58.96
C ILE A 193 12.98 -0.09 -59.52
N ASP A 194 13.00 0.85 -60.46
CA ASP A 194 14.01 1.29 -61.43
C ASP A 194 13.87 2.81 -61.74
N LEU A 195 14.96 3.45 -62.12
CA LEU A 195 15.05 4.87 -62.45
C LEU A 195 15.43 5.03 -63.93
N ARG A 196 14.45 5.04 -64.85
CA ARG A 196 14.51 5.72 -66.17
C ARG A 196 13.27 5.48 -67.05
N ARG A 197 12.86 6.55 -67.76
CA ARG A 197 11.82 6.72 -68.82
C ARG A 197 10.40 6.98 -68.28
N THR A 198 9.69 8.05 -68.64
CA THR A 198 9.83 9.03 -69.74
C THR A 198 8.96 10.27 -69.47
N HIS A 199 9.32 11.36 -70.13
CA HIS A 199 8.79 12.74 -70.07
C HIS A 199 7.27 12.92 -70.22
N ALA A 200 6.74 13.93 -69.51
CA ALA A 200 5.81 15.00 -69.95
C ALA A 200 5.09 15.53 -68.70
N ALA A 201 4.87 16.81 -68.41
CA ALA A 201 5.16 18.08 -69.04
C ALA A 201 4.85 19.17 -67.98
N LEU A 202 5.44 20.37 -68.13
CA LEU A 202 5.00 21.66 -67.57
C LEU A 202 5.02 21.79 -66.02
N GLY A 203 5.65 22.75 -65.38
CA GLY A 203 6.34 23.96 -65.79
C GLY A 203 6.72 24.72 -64.50
N ILE A 204 7.91 25.32 -64.51
CA ILE A 204 8.26 26.62 -63.90
C ILE A 204 7.75 26.87 -62.46
N ALA A 205 8.66 26.80 -61.48
CA ALA A 205 8.98 27.95 -60.62
C ALA A 205 10.17 27.61 -59.69
N THR A 206 11.25 28.37 -59.86
CA THR A 206 12.40 28.46 -58.95
C THR A 206 12.00 29.09 -57.60
N PRO A 207 12.36 28.52 -56.44
CA PRO A 207 12.42 29.28 -55.20
C PRO A 207 13.79 29.96 -55.06
N PRO A 208 13.87 31.24 -54.64
CA PRO A 208 15.15 31.88 -54.38
C PRO A 208 15.70 31.47 -53.01
N SER A 209 17.01 31.22 -53.02
CA SER A 209 18.00 31.60 -52.01
C SER A 209 17.72 31.31 -50.52
N ALA A 210 18.47 30.32 -50.04
CA ALA A 210 18.82 30.13 -48.64
C ALA A 210 19.44 31.40 -48.04
N GLN A 211 18.94 31.80 -46.86
CA GLN A 211 19.70 32.59 -45.90
C GLN A 211 19.93 31.77 -44.64
N LYS A 212 21.22 31.61 -44.32
CA LYS A 212 21.73 31.10 -43.04
C LYS A 212 21.35 32.08 -41.93
N ILE A 213 20.75 31.58 -40.85
CA ILE A 213 20.77 32.28 -39.56
C ILE A 213 21.23 31.27 -38.49
N SER A 214 22.26 31.68 -37.77
CA SER A 214 22.96 30.99 -36.70
C SER A 214 22.10 30.81 -35.44
N PRO A 215 22.42 29.83 -34.58
CA PRO A 215 21.73 29.65 -33.31
C PRO A 215 22.28 30.65 -32.30
N VAL A 216 21.40 31.33 -31.56
CA VAL A 216 21.61 31.87 -30.19
C VAL A 216 20.47 32.83 -29.86
N GLN A 217 19.98 32.73 -28.61
CA GLN A 217 19.03 33.60 -27.91
C GLN A 217 17.56 33.53 -28.36
N LEU A 218 16.56 33.47 -27.48
CA LEU A 218 16.48 33.35 -26.03
C LEU A 218 15.01 33.02 -25.70
N ASN A 219 14.77 32.35 -24.57
CA ASN A 219 13.54 32.25 -23.76
C ASN A 219 12.21 32.83 -24.29
N LEU A 220 11.12 32.08 -24.12
CA LEU A 220 10.15 32.26 -23.02
C LEU A 220 8.77 31.71 -23.44
N SER A 221 8.23 30.81 -22.62
CA SER A 221 6.82 30.52 -22.35
C SER A 221 5.76 30.68 -23.46
N VAL A 222 5.10 29.58 -23.84
CA VAL A 222 3.64 29.63 -24.10
C VAL A 222 3.00 28.34 -23.57
N ALA A 223 2.36 28.48 -22.40
CA ALA A 223 1.31 27.60 -21.95
C ALA A 223 0.11 27.75 -22.88
N VAL A 224 -0.44 26.63 -23.38
CA VAL A 224 -1.67 26.63 -24.16
C VAL A 224 -2.83 26.87 -23.22
N ALA A 225 -3.50 28.01 -23.44
CA ALA A 225 -4.73 28.42 -22.81
C ALA A 225 -5.89 27.46 -23.20
N VAL A 226 -6.58 26.91 -22.21
CA VAL A 226 -7.93 26.38 -22.36
C VAL A 226 -8.88 27.44 -21.81
N ALA A 227 -9.64 28.05 -22.72
CA ALA A 227 -10.64 29.05 -22.43
C ALA A 227 -11.87 28.39 -21.75
N LEU A 228 -12.25 28.93 -20.60
CA LEU A 228 -13.58 28.75 -20.00
C LEU A 228 -14.51 29.85 -20.52
N PRO A 229 -15.79 29.56 -20.81
CA PRO A 229 -16.81 30.58 -20.90
C PRO A 229 -17.58 30.72 -19.57
N SER A 230 -17.71 31.96 -19.12
CA SER A 230 -18.79 32.49 -18.27
C SER A 230 -19.23 33.80 -18.97
N PRO A 231 -20.48 34.31 -18.87
CA PRO A 231 -21.22 34.44 -17.61
C PRO A 231 -22.76 34.35 -17.71
N THR A 232 -23.45 34.25 -16.57
CA THR A 232 -24.63 35.09 -16.29
C THR A 232 -24.91 35.18 -14.79
N THR A 233 -25.27 36.41 -14.43
CA THR A 233 -25.63 37.02 -13.15
C THR A 233 -26.88 36.42 -12.48
N GLY A 234 -26.89 36.38 -11.14
CA GLY A 234 -28.09 36.17 -10.35
C GLY A 234 -27.86 36.51 -8.88
N GLU A 235 -28.55 37.53 -8.40
CA GLU A 235 -28.43 38.22 -7.12
C GLU A 235 -28.69 37.34 -5.88
N ARG A 236 -28.12 37.79 -4.76
CA ARG A 236 -28.39 37.33 -3.39
C ARG A 236 -29.31 38.35 -2.69
N PRO A 237 -30.26 37.91 -1.86
CA PRO A 237 -30.69 38.72 -0.70
C PRO A 237 -30.37 38.04 0.66
N PRO A 238 -30.54 38.77 1.78
CA PRO A 238 -29.74 38.65 3.01
C PRO A 238 -30.44 37.81 4.12
N PRO A 239 -29.81 37.65 5.31
CA PRO A 239 -30.12 36.55 6.23
C PRO A 239 -31.27 36.86 7.20
N GLN A 240 -31.89 35.79 7.70
CA GLN A 240 -32.61 35.73 8.97
C GLN A 240 -31.92 34.73 9.88
#